data_AF-A0ABD1PG82-F1
#
_entry.id   AF-A0ABD1PG82-F1
#
_cell.length_a   1.000
_cell.length_b   1.000
_cell.length_c   1.000
_cell.angle_alpha   90.00
_cell.angle_beta   90.00
_cell.angle_gamma   90.00
#
_symmetry.space_group_name_H-M   'P 1'
#
loop_
_entity.id
_entity.type
_entity.pdbx_description
1 polymer ?
#
loop_
_entity_poly.entity_id
_entity_poly.type
_entity_poly.pdbx_seq_one_letter_code
_entity_poly.pdbx_strand_id
1 'polypeptide(L)'
;MARLREGDKRWIVEDRPDGANVHNWHWAETDCLEWSKTYLTNLLCNKPILNGEGNFYIRIKELAKLEGGAYVNDRKGKVIPGYELHLVLSYEADAKDSDGNSATTSTRKEKRKEGFKTITMSEKFSCRARDVYEILMDENRWKGFTQSNAQISKEVGGEFSIFDCPVTGTNVEL
;
A
#
# COMPACT_ATOMS: atom_id res chain seq x y z
N MET A 1 44.42 4.78 -19.08
CA MET A 1 44.20 5.08 -17.64
C MET A 1 44.22 6.59 -17.50
N ALA A 2 43.12 7.22 -17.10
CA ALA A 2 43.08 8.68 -16.91
C ALA A 2 43.98 9.08 -15.73
N ARG A 3 44.75 10.17 -15.87
CA ARG A 3 45.63 10.67 -14.82
C ARG A 3 44.80 11.45 -13.81
N LEU A 4 45.03 11.20 -12.52
CA LEU A 4 44.34 11.89 -11.43
C LEU A 4 44.61 13.40 -11.54
N ARG A 5 43.54 14.20 -11.74
CA ARG A 5 43.50 15.68 -11.88
C ARG A 5 43.69 16.28 -13.29
N GLU A 6 43.85 15.48 -14.34
CA GLU A 6 43.70 15.96 -15.72
C GLU A 6 42.29 15.61 -16.22
N GLY A 7 41.39 16.60 -16.23
CA GLY A 7 40.08 16.47 -16.87
C GLY A 7 40.25 16.30 -18.39
N ASP A 8 39.77 15.18 -18.93
CA ASP A 8 39.85 14.90 -20.36
C ASP A 8 38.89 15.83 -21.12
N LYS A 9 39.39 16.54 -22.15
CA LYS A 9 38.59 17.49 -22.95
C LYS A 9 37.41 16.84 -23.69
N ARG A 10 37.35 15.51 -23.73
CA ARG A 10 36.21 14.73 -24.25
C ARG A 10 35.11 14.50 -23.22
N TRP A 11 35.35 14.80 -21.94
CA TRP A 11 34.34 14.71 -20.89
C TRP A 11 33.60 16.04 -20.80
N ILE A 12 32.30 16.01 -21.11
CA ILE A 12 31.42 17.19 -21.23
C ILE A 12 30.84 17.61 -19.86
N VAL A 13 31.21 16.91 -18.78
CA VAL A 13 30.66 17.16 -17.45
C VAL A 13 31.61 18.07 -16.69
N GLU A 14 31.50 19.37 -16.92
CA GLU A 14 31.94 20.38 -15.96
C GLU A 14 30.87 20.49 -14.86
N ASP A 15 31.30 20.46 -13.60
CA ASP A 15 30.44 20.76 -12.46
C ASP A 15 29.94 22.20 -12.57
N ARG A 16 28.69 22.37 -13.03
CA ARG A 16 28.05 23.68 -13.10
C ARG A 16 27.64 24.12 -11.69
N PRO A 17 27.96 25.35 -11.28
CA PRO A 17 27.51 25.89 -9.99
C PRO A 17 25.98 25.98 -9.90
N ASP A 18 25.30 25.97 -11.04
CA ASP A 18 23.84 26.12 -11.19
C ASP A 18 23.07 24.81 -10.91
N GLY A 19 23.73 23.65 -10.85
CA GLY A 19 23.11 22.35 -10.54
C GLY A 19 21.97 21.91 -11.48
N ALA A 20 21.80 22.58 -12.63
CA ALA A 20 20.67 22.37 -13.51
C ALA A 20 20.65 20.95 -14.11
N ASN A 21 19.52 20.25 -13.97
CA ASN A 21 19.33 18.89 -14.50
C ASN A 21 19.11 18.93 -16.03
N VAL A 22 20.21 19.07 -16.77
CA VAL A 22 20.17 19.15 -18.23
C VAL A 22 19.62 17.84 -18.81
N HIS A 23 18.53 17.94 -19.57
CA HIS A 23 17.82 16.82 -20.20
C HIS A 23 17.22 15.76 -19.24
N ASN A 24 16.93 16.10 -17.96
CA ASN A 24 16.40 15.16 -16.97
C ASN A 24 17.23 13.86 -16.86
N TRP A 25 18.56 13.98 -16.95
CA TRP A 25 19.48 12.85 -16.84
C TRP A 25 19.65 12.38 -15.39
N HIS A 26 19.54 13.30 -14.43
CA HIS A 26 19.45 12.98 -13.00
C HIS A 26 18.00 12.70 -12.62
N TRP A 27 17.82 11.79 -11.66
CA TRP A 27 16.49 11.44 -11.14
C TRP A 27 15.86 12.66 -10.49
N ALA A 28 14.66 13.02 -10.93
CA ALA A 28 13.81 14.02 -10.28
C ALA A 28 12.49 13.35 -9.92
N GLU A 29 12.21 13.27 -8.62
CA GLU A 29 10.95 12.75 -8.08
C GLU A 29 10.09 13.92 -7.61
N THR A 30 8.84 13.96 -8.05
CA THR A 30 7.85 14.92 -7.60
C THR A 30 6.74 14.19 -6.86
N ASP A 31 6.59 14.48 -5.56
CA ASP A 31 5.45 14.00 -4.79
C ASP A 31 4.16 14.64 -5.32
N CYS A 32 3.19 13.78 -5.63
CA CYS A 32 1.90 14.13 -6.20
C CYS A 32 0.74 13.74 -5.29
N LEU A 33 1.00 13.28 -4.06
CA LEU A 33 -0.04 12.81 -3.13
C LEU A 33 -1.06 13.91 -2.82
N GLU A 34 -0.61 15.13 -2.57
CA GLU A 34 -1.50 16.25 -2.24
C GLU A 34 -2.38 16.66 -3.43
N TRP A 35 -1.81 16.61 -4.64
CA TRP A 35 -2.57 16.79 -5.87
C TRP A 35 -3.62 15.69 -6.04
N SER A 36 -3.24 14.43 -5.80
CA SER A 36 -4.17 13.29 -5.88
C SER A 36 -5.32 13.40 -4.88
N LYS A 37 -5.08 13.87 -3.63
CA LYS A 37 -6.14 14.13 -2.66
C LYS A 37 -7.17 15.12 -3.17
N THR A 38 -6.69 16.26 -3.67
CA THR A 38 -7.57 17.32 -4.18
C THR A 38 -8.35 16.83 -5.41
N TYR A 39 -7.65 16.18 -6.34
CA TYR A 39 -8.25 15.64 -7.56
C TYR A 39 -9.35 14.60 -7.26
N LEU A 40 -9.05 13.62 -6.41
CA LEU A 40 -9.98 12.54 -6.07
C LEU A 40 -11.14 13.03 -5.23
N THR A 41 -10.92 13.99 -4.33
CA THR A 41 -12.02 14.64 -3.59
C THR A 41 -12.98 15.31 -4.55
N ASN A 42 -12.49 16.10 -5.50
CA ASN A 42 -13.34 16.78 -6.48
C ASN A 42 -14.05 15.82 -7.45
N LEU A 43 -13.38 14.72 -7.81
CA LEU A 43 -13.91 13.74 -8.75
C LEU A 43 -15.02 12.87 -8.14
N LEU A 44 -14.87 12.49 -6.86
CA LEU A 44 -15.73 11.52 -6.18
C LEU A 44 -16.82 12.18 -5.31
N CYS A 45 -16.56 13.33 -4.70
CA CYS A 45 -17.56 13.99 -3.86
C CYS A 45 -18.82 14.37 -4.65
N ASN A 46 -19.98 14.14 -4.05
CA ASN A 46 -21.30 14.44 -4.59
C ASN A 46 -21.67 13.70 -5.89
N LYS A 47 -20.91 12.68 -6.29
CA LYS A 47 -21.32 11.82 -7.40
C LYS A 47 -22.41 10.83 -6.95
N PRO A 48 -23.52 10.75 -7.70
CA PRO A 48 -24.49 9.69 -7.48
C PRO A 48 -23.93 8.37 -8.03
N ILE A 49 -23.93 7.32 -7.21
CA ILE A 49 -23.57 5.96 -7.61
C ILE A 49 -24.80 5.28 -8.21
N LEU A 50 -25.96 5.39 -7.54
CA LEU A 50 -27.24 4.85 -8.00
C LEU A 50 -28.32 5.93 -7.91
N ASN A 51 -29.13 6.02 -8.95
CA ASN A 51 -30.23 6.98 -9.07
C ASN A 51 -31.53 6.25 -9.44
N GLY A 52 -32.11 5.51 -8.49
CA GLY A 52 -33.45 4.94 -8.64
C GLY A 52 -33.50 3.50 -9.16
N GLU A 53 -32.37 2.79 -9.22
CA GLU A 53 -32.39 1.34 -9.44
C GLU A 53 -32.96 0.65 -8.19
N GLY A 54 -34.13 0.02 -8.31
CA GLY A 54 -34.80 -0.67 -7.20
C GLY A 54 -35.19 0.24 -6.03
N ASN A 55 -35.50 1.52 -6.30
CA ASN A 55 -35.77 2.58 -5.31
C ASN A 55 -34.58 2.95 -4.38
N PHE A 56 -33.37 2.54 -4.73
CA PHE A 56 -32.16 2.95 -4.02
C PHE A 56 -31.54 4.21 -4.64
N TYR A 57 -31.17 5.15 -3.79
CA TYR A 57 -30.43 6.35 -4.13
C TYR A 57 -29.14 6.35 -3.31
N ILE A 58 -27.99 6.20 -3.96
CA ILE A 58 -26.69 6.16 -3.28
C ILE A 58 -25.84 7.31 -3.78
N ARG A 59 -25.32 8.12 -2.85
CA ARG A 59 -24.46 9.28 -3.15
C ARG A 59 -23.21 9.26 -2.28
N ILE A 60 -22.06 9.54 -2.89
CA ILE A 60 -20.81 9.72 -2.14
C ILE A 60 -20.88 11.06 -1.42
N LYS A 61 -20.66 11.04 -0.10
CA LYS A 61 -20.68 12.22 0.75
C LYS A 61 -19.33 12.92 0.74
N GLU A 62 -18.28 12.20 1.14
CA GLU A 62 -16.92 12.74 1.22
C GLU A 62 -15.85 11.64 1.13
N LEU A 63 -14.64 12.06 0.76
CA LEU A 63 -13.43 11.26 0.90
C LEU A 63 -12.95 11.31 2.35
N ALA A 64 -13.20 10.24 3.10
CA ALA A 64 -12.92 10.18 4.54
C ALA A 64 -11.42 10.01 4.83
N LYS A 65 -10.72 9.17 4.05
CA LYS A 65 -9.26 9.00 4.16
C LYS A 65 -8.64 8.74 2.80
N LEU A 66 -7.44 9.26 2.59
CA LEU A 66 -6.57 8.92 1.48
C LEU A 66 -5.14 8.85 1.99
N GLU A 67 -4.59 7.65 2.01
CA GLU A 67 -3.26 7.31 2.51
C GLU A 67 -2.49 6.56 1.42
N GLY A 68 -1.16 6.50 1.55
CA GLY A 68 -0.28 5.86 0.57
C GLY A 68 0.68 6.86 -0.09
N GLY A 69 1.13 6.56 -1.31
CA GLY A 69 2.08 7.37 -2.06
C GLY A 69 1.65 7.57 -3.51
N ALA A 70 1.86 8.78 -4.03
CA ALA A 70 1.75 9.05 -5.46
C ALA A 70 2.93 9.94 -5.84
N TYR A 71 3.73 9.50 -6.81
CA TYR A 71 4.89 10.25 -7.26
C TYR A 71 5.05 10.15 -8.76
N VAL A 72 5.70 11.16 -9.32
CA VAL A 72 6.08 11.20 -10.72
C VAL A 72 7.59 11.30 -10.80
N ASN A 73 8.19 10.31 -11.44
CA ASN A 73 9.63 10.25 -11.67
C ASN A 73 9.93 10.63 -13.12
N ASP A 74 10.82 11.61 -13.32
CA ASP A 74 11.20 12.05 -14.65
C ASP A 74 12.66 11.66 -14.93
N ARG A 75 12.85 10.76 -15.90
CA ARG A 75 14.16 10.18 -16.22
C ARG A 75 14.37 10.05 -17.72
N LYS A 76 15.44 10.67 -18.23
CA LYS A 76 15.80 10.68 -19.66
C LYS A 76 14.62 11.13 -20.55
N GLY A 77 13.85 12.11 -20.08
CA GLY A 77 12.64 12.62 -20.75
C GLY A 77 11.46 11.65 -20.77
N LYS A 78 11.48 10.60 -19.94
CA LYS A 78 10.34 9.71 -19.72
C LYS A 78 9.75 9.97 -18.35
N VAL A 79 8.47 10.31 -18.36
CA VAL A 79 7.64 10.44 -17.16
C VAL A 79 7.17 9.05 -16.73
N ILE A 80 7.52 8.65 -15.52
CA ILE A 80 7.19 7.35 -14.92
C ILE A 80 6.33 7.63 -13.68
N PRO A 81 5.00 7.47 -13.77
CA PRO A 81 4.13 7.60 -12.61
C PRO A 81 4.18 6.33 -11.74
N GLY A 82 4.23 6.50 -10.43
CA GLY A 82 4.04 5.44 -9.45
C GLY A 82 2.97 5.84 -8.44
N TYR A 83 2.05 4.92 -8.13
CA TYR A 83 1.02 5.17 -7.15
C TYR A 83 0.65 3.90 -6.39
N GLU A 84 0.47 4.06 -5.09
CA GLU A 84 -0.08 3.08 -4.18
C GLU A 84 -1.00 3.85 -3.24
N LEU A 85 -2.32 3.80 -3.49
CA LEU A 85 -3.30 4.62 -2.79
C LEU A 85 -4.31 3.75 -2.05
N HIS A 86 -4.53 4.05 -0.78
CA HIS A 86 -5.58 3.49 0.06
C HIS A 86 -6.65 4.55 0.30
N LEU A 87 -7.84 4.36 -0.28
CA LEU A 87 -8.95 5.31 -0.21
C LEU A 87 -10.10 4.77 0.64
N VAL A 88 -10.63 5.61 1.53
CA VAL A 88 -11.84 5.34 2.31
C VAL A 88 -12.87 6.43 1.99
N LEU A 89 -14.01 6.02 1.45
CA LEU A 89 -15.12 6.90 1.08
C LEU A 89 -16.27 6.73 2.05
N SER A 90 -16.95 7.83 2.36
CA SER A 90 -18.26 7.80 3.02
C SER A 90 -19.36 8.03 1.99
N TYR A 91 -20.45 7.29 2.12
CA TYR A 91 -21.62 7.40 1.24
C TYR A 91 -22.90 7.43 2.06
N GLU A 92 -23.91 8.05 1.49
CA GLU A 92 -25.28 8.07 1.99
C GLU A 92 -26.14 7.26 1.03
N ALA A 93 -27.02 6.42 1.58
CA ALA A 93 -27.94 5.59 0.82
C ALA A 93 -29.36 5.79 1.37
N ASP A 94 -30.27 6.19 0.49
CA ASP A 94 -31.69 6.30 0.77
C ASP A 94 -32.45 5.21 0.00
N ALA A 95 -33.32 4.48 0.69
CA ALA A 95 -34.29 3.58 0.07
C ALA A 95 -35.67 4.23 0.18
N LYS A 96 -36.35 4.44 -0.96
CA LYS A 96 -37.73 4.94 -0.97
C LYS A 96 -38.69 3.77 -1.10
N ASP A 97 -39.53 3.54 -0.09
CA ASP A 97 -40.62 2.57 -0.24
C ASP A 97 -41.82 3.22 -0.96
N SER A 98 -42.77 2.41 -1.44
CA SER A 98 -43.92 2.86 -2.27
C SER A 98 -44.83 3.92 -1.61
N ASP A 99 -44.65 4.18 -0.30
CA ASP A 99 -45.41 5.16 0.50
C ASP A 99 -44.63 6.45 0.84
N GLY A 100 -43.49 6.70 0.18
CA GLY A 100 -42.81 8.01 0.24
C GLY A 100 -42.10 8.34 1.56
N ASN A 101 -41.97 7.38 2.47
CA ASN A 101 -41.24 7.57 3.73
C ASN A 101 -39.75 7.26 3.55
N SER A 102 -38.88 8.25 3.79
CA SER A 102 -37.42 8.10 3.72
C SER A 102 -36.88 7.43 4.98
N ALA A 103 -36.55 6.14 4.89
CA ALA A 103 -35.90 5.42 5.98
C ALA A 103 -34.40 5.78 6.05
N THR A 104 -34.06 6.93 6.64
CA THR A 104 -32.66 7.30 6.93
C THR A 104 -32.13 6.37 8.02
N THR A 105 -31.46 5.28 7.64
CA THR A 105 -30.79 4.39 8.59
C THR A 105 -29.44 4.99 9.00
N SER A 106 -29.48 6.01 9.84
CA SER A 106 -28.32 6.50 10.60
C SER A 106 -27.94 5.48 11.67
N THR A 107 -27.37 4.35 11.25
CA THR A 107 -26.74 3.41 12.18
C THR A 107 -25.35 3.91 12.56
N ARG A 108 -25.33 4.83 13.52
CA ARG A 108 -24.18 5.02 14.42
C ARG A 108 -24.09 3.77 15.29
N LYS A 109 -23.42 2.74 14.79
CA LYS A 109 -22.90 1.63 15.58
C LYS A 109 -21.44 1.45 15.18
N GLU A 110 -20.54 2.01 15.97
CA GLU A 110 -19.26 1.34 16.22
C GLU A 110 -19.58 -0.03 16.80
N LYS A 111 -19.82 -1.00 15.92
CA LYS A 111 -19.40 -2.36 16.17
C LYS A 111 -18.06 -2.46 15.50
N ARG A 112 -17.00 -2.59 16.30
CA ARG A 112 -15.74 -3.16 15.87
C ARG A 112 -16.11 -4.46 15.15
N LYS A 113 -16.19 -4.43 13.82
CA LYS A 113 -16.36 -5.66 13.05
C LYS A 113 -15.00 -6.32 13.14
N GLU A 114 -14.82 -7.18 14.14
CA GLU A 114 -13.87 -8.27 14.08
C GLU A 114 -14.37 -9.23 12.99
N GLY A 115 -14.30 -8.76 11.74
CA GLY A 115 -14.57 -9.55 10.57
C GLY A 115 -13.33 -10.36 10.30
N PHE A 116 -13.21 -11.52 10.95
CA PHE A 116 -12.21 -12.50 10.58
C PHE A 116 -12.44 -12.88 9.11
N LYS A 117 -11.48 -12.56 8.25
CA LYS A 117 -11.44 -13.06 6.88
C LYS A 117 -10.47 -14.22 6.84
N THR A 118 -10.93 -15.37 6.35
CA THR A 118 -10.06 -16.53 6.13
C THR A 118 -9.17 -16.26 4.92
N ILE A 119 -7.85 -16.28 5.14
CA ILE A 119 -6.86 -16.21 4.07
C ILE A 119 -6.42 -17.64 3.76
N THR A 120 -6.71 -18.12 2.55
CA THR A 120 -6.27 -19.45 2.08
C THR A 120 -5.24 -19.24 0.98
N MET A 121 -4.01 -19.71 1.20
CA MET A 121 -2.92 -19.67 0.22
C MET A 121 -2.39 -21.09 -0.01
N SER A 122 -2.11 -21.43 -1.26
CA SER A 122 -1.58 -22.75 -1.63
C SER A 122 -0.38 -22.58 -2.55
N GLU A 123 0.80 -22.90 -2.05
CA GLU A 123 2.06 -22.81 -2.78
C GLU A 123 2.76 -24.17 -2.86
N LYS A 124 3.54 -24.37 -3.92
CA LYS A 124 4.31 -25.59 -4.15
C LYS A 124 5.77 -25.36 -3.82
N PHE A 125 6.29 -26.06 -2.83
CA PHE A 125 7.71 -26.05 -2.48
C PHE A 125 8.44 -27.21 -3.13
N SER A 126 9.59 -26.94 -3.76
CA SER A 126 10.44 -27.95 -4.40
C SER A 126 11.44 -28.60 -3.42
N CYS A 127 11.00 -28.90 -2.20
CA CYS A 127 11.83 -29.49 -1.15
C CYS A 127 11.05 -30.52 -0.32
N ARG A 128 11.76 -31.27 0.54
CA ARG A 128 11.12 -32.28 1.40
C ARG A 128 10.36 -31.59 2.53
N ALA A 129 9.32 -32.23 3.04
CA ALA A 129 8.51 -31.69 4.14
C ALA A 129 9.35 -31.34 5.39
N ARG A 130 10.36 -32.15 5.70
CA ARG A 130 11.29 -31.89 6.81
C ARG A 130 12.07 -30.59 6.62
N ASP A 131 12.54 -30.32 5.41
CA ASP A 131 13.33 -29.13 5.11
C ASP A 131 12.46 -27.87 5.26
N VAL A 132 11.19 -27.93 4.80
CA VAL A 132 10.21 -26.85 4.98
C VAL A 132 10.00 -26.56 6.46
N TYR A 133 9.76 -27.59 7.27
CA TYR A 133 9.58 -27.44 8.71
C TYR A 133 10.80 -26.81 9.37
N GLU A 134 12.01 -27.29 9.03
CA GLU A 134 13.25 -26.73 9.56
C GLU A 134 13.47 -25.27 9.12
N ILE A 135 13.03 -24.86 7.93
CA ILE A 135 13.07 -23.45 7.49
C ILE A 135 12.07 -22.60 8.29
N LEU A 136 10.82 -23.05 8.41
CA LEU A 136 9.76 -22.29 9.07
C LEU A 136 10.01 -22.10 10.58
N MET A 137 10.74 -23.02 11.19
CA MET A 137 11.01 -23.00 12.64
C MET A 137 12.42 -22.46 12.98
N ASP A 138 13.18 -21.95 12.02
CA ASP A 138 14.53 -21.42 12.25
C ASP A 138 14.55 -19.88 12.23
N GLU A 139 14.86 -19.30 13.39
CA GLU A 139 14.93 -17.86 13.59
C GLU A 139 15.94 -17.16 12.66
N ASN A 140 17.12 -17.76 12.44
CA ASN A 140 18.16 -17.15 11.62
C ASN A 140 17.77 -17.14 10.14
N ARG A 141 17.08 -18.19 9.67
CA ARG A 141 16.55 -18.26 8.31
C ARG A 141 15.47 -17.20 8.08
N TRP A 142 14.58 -16.99 9.06
CA TRP A 142 13.59 -15.92 9.00
C TRP A 142 14.23 -14.53 8.96
N LYS A 143 15.19 -14.25 9.84
CA LYS A 143 15.94 -12.97 9.83
C LYS A 143 16.62 -12.71 8.50
N GLY A 144 17.23 -13.74 7.90
CA GLY A 144 17.85 -13.64 6.58
C GLY A 144 16.84 -13.39 5.46
N PHE A 145 15.66 -14.01 5.53
CA PHE A 145 14.63 -13.90 4.51
C PHE A 145 13.85 -12.57 4.57
N THR A 146 13.41 -12.16 5.77
CA THR A 146 12.59 -10.95 5.95
C THR A 146 13.42 -9.68 6.20
N GLN A 147 14.74 -9.80 6.33
CA GLN A 147 15.67 -8.70 6.68
C GLN A 147 15.24 -7.93 7.94
N SER A 148 14.48 -8.56 8.82
CA SER A 148 13.90 -8.00 10.05
C SER A 148 14.08 -8.97 11.21
N ASN A 149 13.93 -8.49 12.44
CA ASN A 149 14.07 -9.35 13.60
C ASN A 149 12.90 -10.35 13.67
N ALA A 150 13.23 -11.57 14.08
CA ALA A 150 12.29 -12.64 14.33
C ALA A 150 12.71 -13.38 15.61
N GLN A 151 11.74 -13.93 16.32
CA GLN A 151 11.96 -14.82 17.47
C GLN A 151 10.98 -15.97 17.34
N ILE A 152 11.46 -17.21 17.31
CA ILE A 152 10.61 -18.38 17.05
C ILE A 152 10.98 -19.50 18.02
N SER A 153 10.00 -19.95 18.81
CA SER A 153 10.14 -21.14 19.65
C SER A 153 9.77 -22.41 18.89
N LYS A 154 10.50 -23.52 19.13
CA LYS A 154 10.25 -24.85 18.54
C LYS A 154 9.36 -25.75 19.41
N GLU A 155 8.72 -25.18 20.41
CA GLU A 155 7.88 -25.90 21.37
C GLU A 155 6.39 -25.69 21.04
N VAL A 156 5.58 -26.71 21.30
CA VAL A 156 4.12 -26.59 21.25
C VAL A 156 3.67 -25.69 22.39
N GLY A 157 2.92 -24.64 22.08
CA GLY A 157 2.61 -23.53 22.98
C GLY A 157 3.69 -22.44 23.02
N GLY A 158 4.79 -22.59 22.26
CA GLY A 158 5.81 -21.57 22.12
C GLY A 158 5.33 -20.37 21.31
N GLU A 159 5.83 -19.19 21.67
CA GLU A 159 5.51 -17.95 20.96
C GLU A 159 6.44 -17.74 19.75
N PHE A 160 5.91 -17.06 18.75
CA PHE A 160 6.69 -16.53 17.64
C PHE A 160 6.37 -15.05 17.39
N SER A 161 7.38 -14.30 16.96
CA SER A 161 7.27 -12.92 16.49
C SER A 161 8.12 -12.74 15.24
N ILE A 162 7.58 -12.08 14.22
CA ILE A 162 8.22 -11.87 12.92
C ILE A 162 7.94 -10.42 12.48
N PHE A 163 8.80 -9.87 11.61
CA PHE A 163 8.74 -8.50 11.07
C PHE A 163 8.94 -7.39 12.11
N ASP A 164 9.77 -7.62 13.16
CA ASP A 164 9.95 -6.68 14.29
C ASP A 164 8.71 -6.55 15.20
N CYS A 165 7.96 -7.65 15.38
CA CYS A 165 6.78 -7.79 16.25
C CYS A 165 5.36 -7.38 15.73
N PRO A 166 5.11 -6.89 14.50
CA PRO A 166 3.74 -6.74 13.97
C PRO A 166 3.02 -8.07 13.79
N VAL A 167 3.74 -9.14 13.49
CA VAL A 167 3.19 -10.49 13.33
C VAL A 167 3.63 -11.33 14.51
N THR A 168 2.68 -11.69 15.37
CA THR A 168 2.91 -12.51 16.56
C THR A 168 1.88 -13.61 16.67
N GLY A 169 2.24 -14.69 17.35
CA GLY A 169 1.33 -15.80 17.58
C GLY A 169 1.92 -16.88 18.46
N THR A 170 1.15 -17.96 18.61
CA THR A 170 1.53 -19.12 19.41
C THR A 170 1.40 -20.38 18.57
N ASN A 171 2.38 -21.27 18.66
CA ASN A 171 2.36 -22.56 17.97
C ASN A 171 1.35 -23.48 18.66
N VAL A 172 0.20 -23.70 18.04
CA VAL A 172 -0.84 -24.58 18.60
C VAL A 172 -0.46 -26.05 18.39
N GLU A 173 0.10 -26.37 17.22
CA GLU A 173 0.55 -27.71 16.81
C GLU A 173 1.80 -27.56 15.93
N LEU A 174 2.71 -28.55 15.98
CA LEU A 174 4.00 -28.59 15.25
C LEU A 174 4.25 -29.95 14.61
#